data_AF-A0A2D0I475-F1
#
_entry.id   AF-A0A2D0I475-F1
#
_cell.length_a   1.000
_cell.length_b   1.000
_cell.length_c   1.000
_cell.angle_alpha   90.00
_cell.angle_beta   90.00
_cell.angle_gamma   90.00
#
_symmetry.space_group_name_H-M   'P 1'
#
loop_
_entity.id
_entity.type
_entity.pdbx_description
1 polymer ?
#
loop_
_entity_poly.entity_id
_entity_poly.type
_entity_poly.pdbx_seq_one_letter_code
_entity_poly.pdbx_strand_id
1 'polypeptide(L)'
;MMSEALKEKIYQAQSEGNIAGLYVFEAQAHETFDEDTLMAFYANILDLALERMTNALEGMERLDMNEVQDFATLRALYEYAIEHYSAGSAHDASALFEVLGGISNDEAFSVAMSVHRAACDAKIPFDDFIDEYVDMDATQNGGKFYISFFKKEIA
;
A
#
# COMPACT_ATOMS: atom_id res chain seq x y z
N MET A 1 -12.45 12.75 -25.54
CA MET A 1 -13.32 11.56 -25.70
C MET A 1 -12.80 10.37 -24.90
N MET A 2 -11.51 10.00 -24.98
CA MET A 2 -10.95 8.89 -24.20
C MET A 2 -10.90 9.15 -22.68
N SER A 3 -10.67 10.41 -22.27
CA SER A 3 -10.67 10.83 -20.85
C SER A 3 -12.03 10.69 -20.15
N GLU A 4 -13.13 11.00 -20.84
CA GLU A 4 -14.47 11.00 -20.23
C GLU A 4 -14.98 9.57 -20.00
N ALA A 5 -14.75 8.66 -20.95
CA ALA A 5 -15.09 7.26 -20.78
C ALA A 5 -14.28 6.58 -19.67
N LEU A 6 -13.01 7.00 -19.47
CA LEU A 6 -12.19 6.53 -18.35
C LEU A 6 -12.72 7.05 -17.02
N LYS A 7 -13.02 8.34 -16.93
CA LYS A 7 -13.61 8.96 -15.73
C LYS A 7 -14.91 8.28 -15.31
N GLU A 8 -15.77 7.93 -16.27
CA GLU A 8 -17.03 7.24 -15.96
C GLU A 8 -16.81 5.82 -15.39
N LYS A 9 -15.83 5.07 -15.93
CA LYS A 9 -15.45 3.76 -15.36
C LYS A 9 -14.84 3.87 -13.98
N ILE A 10 -13.99 4.87 -13.75
CA ILE A 10 -13.39 5.15 -12.44
C ILE A 10 -14.49 5.54 -11.44
N TYR A 11 -15.40 6.43 -11.84
CA TYR A 11 -16.53 6.82 -11.00
C TYR A 11 -17.40 5.61 -10.63
N GLN A 12 -17.69 4.71 -11.59
CA GLN A 12 -18.42 3.48 -11.30
C GLN A 12 -17.68 2.62 -10.26
N ALA A 13 -16.39 2.34 -10.49
CA ALA A 13 -15.57 1.55 -9.56
C ALA A 13 -15.48 2.19 -8.16
N GLN A 14 -15.34 3.52 -8.09
CA GLN A 14 -15.37 4.27 -6.83
C GLN A 14 -16.70 4.11 -6.10
N SER A 15 -17.83 4.28 -6.80
CA SER A 15 -19.16 4.17 -6.20
C SER A 15 -19.51 2.77 -5.70
N GLU A 16 -18.86 1.75 -6.26
CA GLU A 16 -18.97 0.35 -5.83
C GLU A 16 -17.97 -0.02 -4.72
N GLY A 17 -17.06 0.89 -4.34
CA GLY A 17 -15.96 0.60 -3.41
C GLY A 17 -14.94 -0.41 -3.97
N ASN A 18 -14.84 -0.53 -5.29
CA ASN A 18 -14.03 -1.53 -5.99
C ASN A 18 -12.58 -1.04 -6.20
N ILE A 19 -11.77 -1.14 -5.14
CA ILE A 19 -10.36 -0.72 -5.13
C ILE A 19 -9.56 -1.49 -6.17
N ALA A 20 -9.79 -2.79 -6.31
CA ALA A 20 -9.13 -3.60 -7.32
C ALA A 20 -9.43 -3.10 -8.74
N GLY A 21 -10.70 -2.76 -9.01
CA GLY A 21 -11.12 -2.16 -10.27
C GLY A 21 -10.48 -0.80 -10.53
N LEU A 22 -10.21 0.00 -9.48
CA LEU A 22 -9.47 1.25 -9.64
C LEU A 22 -8.03 1.00 -10.07
N TYR A 23 -7.33 0.05 -9.44
CA TYR A 23 -5.96 -0.31 -9.87
C TYR A 23 -5.88 -0.87 -11.30
N VAL A 24 -6.95 -1.47 -11.84
CA VAL A 24 -7.00 -1.86 -13.27
C VAL A 24 -6.86 -0.65 -14.20
N PHE A 25 -7.32 0.53 -13.77
CA PHE A 25 -7.27 1.76 -14.55
C PHE A 25 -6.03 2.62 -14.27
N GLU A 26 -5.17 2.22 -13.32
CA GLU A 26 -4.02 2.99 -12.85
C GLU A 26 -3.10 3.46 -13.99
N ALA A 27 -2.64 2.54 -14.83
CA ALA A 27 -1.73 2.88 -15.94
C ALA A 27 -2.38 3.88 -16.91
N GLN A 28 -3.67 3.69 -17.22
CA GLN A 28 -4.39 4.58 -18.12
C GLN A 28 -4.64 5.95 -17.50
N ALA A 29 -4.93 5.99 -16.19
CA ALA A 29 -5.06 7.24 -15.43
C ALA A 29 -3.75 8.02 -15.46
N HIS A 30 -2.61 7.35 -15.23
CA HIS A 30 -1.27 7.96 -15.26
C HIS A 30 -0.92 8.56 -16.63
N GLU A 31 -1.32 7.91 -17.72
CA GLU A 31 -1.08 8.42 -19.08
C GLU A 31 -2.03 9.55 -19.51
N THR A 32 -3.22 9.64 -18.90
CA THR A 32 -4.32 10.48 -19.41
C THR A 32 -4.62 11.70 -18.53
N PHE A 33 -4.44 11.58 -17.22
CA PHE A 33 -4.82 12.60 -16.25
C PHE A 33 -3.69 13.61 -16.04
N ASP A 34 -4.08 14.85 -15.72
CA ASP A 34 -3.15 15.80 -15.14
C ASP A 34 -2.82 15.41 -13.69
N GLU A 35 -1.79 16.05 -13.13
CA GLU A 35 -1.29 15.77 -11.79
C GLU A 35 -2.38 15.89 -10.72
N ASP A 36 -3.17 16.97 -10.75
CA ASP A 36 -4.25 17.20 -9.79
C ASP A 36 -5.32 16.08 -9.85
N THR A 37 -5.72 15.68 -11.06
CA THR A 37 -6.71 14.60 -11.25
C THR A 37 -6.14 13.24 -10.86
N LEU A 38 -4.86 13.00 -11.14
CA LEU A 38 -4.18 11.77 -10.75
C LEU A 38 -4.02 11.66 -9.23
N MET A 39 -3.66 12.76 -8.56
CA MET A 39 -3.63 12.83 -7.10
C MET A 39 -5.01 12.55 -6.50
N ALA A 40 -6.06 13.16 -7.05
CA ALA A 40 -7.43 12.88 -6.62
C ALA A 40 -7.82 11.40 -6.83
N PHE A 41 -7.36 10.77 -7.91
CA PHE A 41 -7.58 9.35 -8.17
C PHE A 41 -6.97 8.46 -7.08
N TYR A 42 -5.71 8.69 -6.71
CA TYR A 42 -5.05 7.94 -5.63
C TYR A 42 -5.65 8.24 -4.25
N ALA A 43 -6.03 9.49 -3.98
CA ALA A 43 -6.73 9.86 -2.74
C ALA A 43 -8.04 9.06 -2.55
N ASN A 44 -8.82 8.89 -3.62
CA ASN A 44 -10.05 8.08 -3.56
C ASN A 44 -9.77 6.59 -3.30
N ILE A 45 -8.68 6.04 -3.87
CA ILE A 45 -8.25 4.66 -3.58
C ILE A 45 -7.93 4.53 -2.08
N LEU A 46 -7.17 5.50 -1.55
CA LEU A 46 -6.77 5.52 -0.16
C LEU A 46 -7.97 5.65 0.80
N ASP A 47 -8.92 6.55 0.51
CA ASP A 47 -10.12 6.73 1.33
C ASP A 47 -10.91 5.41 1.46
N LEU A 48 -11.12 4.71 0.35
CA LEU A 48 -11.79 3.41 0.35
C LEU A 48 -10.98 2.35 1.11
N ALA A 49 -9.66 2.36 1.00
CA ALA A 49 -8.79 1.42 1.70
C ALA A 49 -8.80 1.66 3.21
N LEU A 50 -8.79 2.92 3.66
CA LEU A 50 -8.89 3.31 5.07
C LEU A 50 -10.26 2.94 5.66
N GLU A 51 -11.34 3.10 4.90
CA GLU A 51 -12.67 2.65 5.31
C GLU A 51 -12.69 1.12 5.52
N ARG A 52 -12.16 0.35 4.56
CA ARG A 52 -12.07 -1.11 4.68
C ARG A 52 -11.19 -1.55 5.84
N MET A 53 -10.05 -0.89 6.06
CA MET A 53 -9.20 -1.13 7.23
C MET A 53 -9.96 -0.93 8.54
N THR A 54 -10.72 0.17 8.63
CA THR A 54 -11.51 0.49 9.82
C THR A 54 -12.57 -0.58 10.06
N ASN A 55 -13.31 -0.98 9.02
CA ASN A 55 -14.31 -2.04 9.10
C ASN A 55 -13.69 -3.39 9.54
N ALA A 56 -12.52 -3.75 9.00
CA ALA A 56 -11.82 -4.97 9.39
C ALA A 56 -11.39 -4.95 10.87
N LEU A 57 -10.88 -3.81 11.35
CA LEU A 57 -10.51 -3.62 12.76
C LEU A 57 -11.73 -3.73 13.69
N GLU A 58 -12.84 -3.07 13.35
CA GLU A 58 -14.08 -3.11 14.14
C GLU A 58 -14.72 -4.50 14.14
N GLY A 59 -14.67 -5.20 13.00
CA GLY A 59 -15.16 -6.56 12.84
C GLY A 59 -14.26 -7.64 13.43
N MET A 60 -13.04 -7.29 13.87
CA MET A 60 -11.97 -8.24 14.21
C MET A 60 -11.71 -9.25 13.07
N GLU A 61 -11.87 -8.80 11.83
CA GLU A 61 -11.64 -9.56 10.62
C GLU A 61 -10.18 -9.41 10.17
N ARG A 62 -9.71 -10.38 9.39
CA ARG A 62 -8.41 -10.30 8.71
C ARG A 62 -8.60 -10.28 7.21
N LEU A 63 -7.82 -9.43 6.55
CA LEU A 63 -7.77 -9.31 5.09
C LEU A 63 -6.98 -10.48 4.50
N ASP A 64 -7.55 -11.12 3.48
CA ASP A 64 -6.96 -12.27 2.78
C ASP A 64 -6.27 -11.84 1.48
N MET A 65 -4.97 -12.04 1.37
CA MET A 65 -4.23 -11.68 0.14
C MET A 65 -4.65 -12.47 -1.10
N ASN A 66 -5.37 -13.59 -0.95
CA ASN A 66 -5.93 -14.33 -2.08
C ASN A 66 -7.23 -13.72 -2.60
N GLU A 67 -7.88 -12.86 -1.81
CA GLU A 67 -9.05 -12.10 -2.23
C GLU A 67 -8.61 -10.80 -2.91
N VAL A 68 -9.00 -10.64 -4.17
CA VAL A 68 -8.49 -9.56 -5.05
C VAL A 68 -8.71 -8.17 -4.46
N GLN A 69 -9.84 -7.97 -3.79
CA GLN A 69 -10.17 -6.70 -3.15
C GLN A 69 -9.33 -6.43 -1.90
N ASP A 70 -9.07 -7.47 -1.10
CA ASP A 70 -8.26 -7.37 0.12
C ASP A 70 -6.79 -7.17 -0.23
N PHE A 71 -6.30 -7.86 -1.26
CA PHE A 71 -4.99 -7.60 -1.86
C PHE A 71 -4.85 -6.13 -2.27
N ALA A 72 -5.82 -5.59 -3.00
CA ALA A 72 -5.80 -4.20 -3.43
C ALA A 72 -5.88 -3.21 -2.25
N THR A 73 -6.62 -3.56 -1.21
CA THR A 73 -6.72 -2.78 0.04
C THR A 73 -5.37 -2.73 0.75
N LEU A 74 -4.73 -3.89 0.95
CA LEU A 74 -3.42 -4.00 1.61
C LEU A 74 -2.33 -3.27 0.81
N ARG A 75 -2.39 -3.33 -0.53
CA ARG A 75 -1.49 -2.58 -1.42
C ARG A 75 -1.60 -1.07 -1.19
N ALA A 76 -2.81 -0.51 -1.24
CA ALA A 76 -3.02 0.93 -1.07
C ALA A 76 -2.53 1.44 0.29
N LEU A 77 -2.81 0.69 1.35
CA LEU A 77 -2.38 1.03 2.71
C LEU A 77 -0.86 0.90 2.89
N TYR A 78 -0.23 -0.08 2.24
CA TYR A 78 1.22 -0.22 2.25
C TYR A 78 1.90 0.92 1.49
N GLU A 79 1.41 1.29 0.31
CA GLU A 79 1.90 2.43 -0.47
C GLU A 79 1.82 3.72 0.36
N TYR A 80 0.72 3.93 1.08
CA TYR A 80 0.55 5.05 2.00
C TYR A 80 1.55 5.02 3.17
N ALA A 81 1.78 3.85 3.79
CA ALA A 81 2.78 3.72 4.84
C ALA A 81 4.22 4.03 4.34
N ILE A 82 4.54 3.63 3.11
CA ILE A 82 5.83 3.94 2.47
C ILE A 82 5.95 5.43 2.15
N GLU A 83 4.88 6.08 1.67
CA GLU A 83 4.87 7.52 1.44
C GLU A 83 5.23 8.27 2.73
N HIS A 84 4.56 7.94 3.85
CA HIS A 84 4.88 8.50 5.17
C HIS A 84 6.32 8.22 5.59
N TYR A 85 6.82 7.00 5.38
CA TYR A 85 8.18 6.67 5.74
C TYR A 85 9.19 7.50 4.92
N SER A 86 9.02 7.55 3.60
CA SER A 86 9.86 8.32 2.68
C SER A 86 9.82 9.83 2.94
N ALA A 87 8.69 10.35 3.44
CA ALA A 87 8.52 11.75 3.82
C ALA A 87 9.16 12.09 5.19
N GLY A 88 9.72 11.11 5.90
CA GLY A 88 10.31 11.27 7.23
C GLY A 88 9.30 11.21 8.38
N SER A 89 8.03 10.90 8.10
CA SER A 89 6.97 10.66 9.09
C SER A 89 7.05 9.25 9.67
N ALA A 90 8.23 8.87 10.20
CA ALA A 90 8.52 7.50 10.65
C ALA A 90 7.57 7.00 11.76
N HIS A 91 7.05 7.89 12.61
CA HIS A 91 6.08 7.50 13.64
C HIS A 91 4.76 7.01 13.04
N ASP A 92 4.21 7.78 12.09
CA ASP A 92 2.94 7.45 11.44
C ASP A 92 3.10 6.21 10.56
N ALA A 93 4.23 6.10 9.85
CA ALA A 93 4.58 4.90 9.08
C ALA A 93 4.69 3.66 9.98
N SER A 94 5.37 3.74 11.13
CA SER A 94 5.49 2.63 12.08
C SER A 94 4.13 2.12 12.55
N ALA A 95 3.24 3.03 12.93
CA ALA A 95 1.88 2.69 13.35
C ALA A 95 1.09 2.00 12.22
N LEU A 96 1.22 2.49 10.98
CA LEU A 96 0.57 1.87 9.82
C LEU A 96 1.12 0.46 9.55
N PHE A 97 2.44 0.25 9.60
CA PHE A 97 3.03 -1.08 9.43
C PHE A 97 2.59 -2.06 10.53
N GLU A 98 2.48 -1.60 11.77
CA GLU A 98 1.93 -2.42 12.86
C GLU A 98 0.48 -2.85 12.59
N VAL A 99 -0.38 -1.92 12.17
CA VAL A 99 -1.77 -2.23 11.83
C VAL A 99 -1.83 -3.20 10.65
N LEU A 100 -1.10 -2.93 9.57
CA LEU A 100 -1.04 -3.79 8.37
C LEU A 100 -0.65 -5.23 8.70
N GLY A 101 0.39 -5.41 9.52
CA GLY A 101 0.84 -6.73 9.94
C GLY A 101 -0.18 -7.46 10.81
N GLY A 102 -0.99 -6.73 11.58
CA GLY A 102 -2.03 -7.28 12.45
C GLY A 102 -3.34 -7.65 11.74
N ILE A 103 -3.71 -6.90 10.69
CA ILE A 103 -4.96 -7.12 9.96
C ILE A 103 -4.84 -8.09 8.79
N SER A 104 -3.63 -8.44 8.33
CA SER A 104 -3.46 -9.45 7.28
C SER A 104 -3.45 -10.88 7.84
N ASN A 105 -3.94 -11.85 7.07
CA ASN A 105 -3.74 -13.27 7.35
C ASN A 105 -2.47 -13.86 6.71
N ASP A 106 -1.75 -13.10 5.87
CA ASP A 106 -0.56 -13.56 5.18
C ASP A 106 0.69 -13.40 6.07
N GLU A 107 1.24 -14.54 6.51
CA GLU A 107 2.37 -14.56 7.45
C GLU A 107 3.61 -13.87 6.88
N ALA A 108 3.89 -14.05 5.58
CA ALA A 108 5.07 -13.47 4.95
C ALA A 108 4.97 -11.93 4.88
N PHE A 109 3.79 -11.40 4.61
CA PHE A 109 3.52 -9.98 4.66
C PHE A 109 3.60 -9.44 6.09
N SER A 110 2.99 -10.10 7.07
CA SER A 110 3.07 -9.68 8.48
C SER A 110 4.52 -9.62 8.97
N VAL A 111 5.36 -10.59 8.58
CA VAL A 111 6.79 -10.57 8.87
C VAL A 111 7.50 -9.41 8.17
N ALA A 112 7.19 -9.15 6.90
CA ALA A 112 7.78 -8.00 6.21
C ALA A 112 7.40 -6.67 6.88
N MET A 113 6.14 -6.51 7.29
CA MET A 113 5.68 -5.30 7.98
C MET A 113 6.39 -5.10 9.32
N SER A 114 6.70 -6.17 10.05
CA SER A 114 7.45 -6.04 11.32
C SER A 114 8.87 -5.53 11.08
N VAL A 115 9.51 -5.88 9.96
CA VAL A 115 10.83 -5.34 9.58
C VAL A 115 10.72 -3.85 9.22
N HIS A 116 9.70 -3.43 8.47
CA HIS A 116 9.49 -2.01 8.13
C HIS A 116 9.24 -1.17 9.39
N ARG A 117 8.40 -1.68 10.29
CA ARG A 117 8.13 -1.09 11.59
C ARG A 117 9.43 -0.97 12.40
N ALA A 118 10.23 -2.03 12.50
CA ALA A 118 11.50 -2.00 13.23
C ALA A 118 12.44 -0.92 12.67
N ALA A 119 12.50 -0.74 11.35
CA ALA A 119 13.29 0.32 10.72
C ALA A 119 12.83 1.72 11.15
N CYS A 120 11.51 1.93 11.14
CA CYS A 120 10.89 3.19 11.58
C CYS A 120 11.15 3.45 13.08
N ASP A 121 10.97 2.44 13.94
CA ASP A 121 11.17 2.52 15.38
C ASP A 121 12.64 2.80 15.73
N ALA A 122 13.57 2.23 14.95
CA ALA A 122 15.00 2.50 15.03
C ALA A 122 15.41 3.86 14.42
N LYS A 123 14.46 4.61 13.85
CA LYS A 123 14.67 5.92 13.19
C LYS A 123 15.67 5.86 12.04
N ILE A 124 15.71 4.73 11.33
CA ILE A 124 16.52 4.58 10.12
C ILE A 124 15.83 5.39 9.02
N PRO A 125 16.49 6.38 8.37
CA PRO A 125 15.94 7.05 7.20
C PRO A 125 15.56 6.06 6.09
N PHE A 126 14.53 6.38 5.31
CA PHE A 126 14.06 5.45 4.27
C PHE A 126 15.16 5.10 3.25
N ASP A 127 15.96 6.08 2.81
CA ASP A 127 17.07 5.83 1.89
C ASP A 127 18.10 4.86 2.47
N ASP A 128 18.48 5.04 3.75
CA ASP A 128 19.41 4.13 4.44
C ASP A 128 18.81 2.73 4.61
N PHE A 129 17.50 2.64 4.86
CA PHE A 129 16.79 1.36 4.93
C PHE A 129 16.88 0.60 3.59
N ILE A 130 16.59 1.28 2.48
CA ILE A 130 16.69 0.71 1.13
C ILE A 130 18.12 0.24 0.84
N ASP A 131 19.12 1.09 1.09
CA ASP A 131 20.50 0.80 0.71
C ASP A 131 21.13 -0.32 1.56
N GLU A 132 20.93 -0.27 2.87
CA GLU A 132 21.64 -1.15 3.79
C GLU A 132 20.88 -2.43 4.16
N TYR A 133 19.56 -2.39 4.17
CA TYR A 133 18.74 -3.46 4.74
C TYR A 133 17.94 -4.23 3.69
N VAL A 134 17.59 -3.60 2.56
CA VAL A 134 16.75 -4.22 1.53
C VAL A 134 17.60 -4.90 0.46
N ASP A 135 17.25 -6.14 0.12
CA ASP A 135 17.71 -6.80 -1.11
C ASP A 135 16.80 -6.37 -2.27
N MET A 136 17.22 -5.32 -2.97
CA MET A 136 16.45 -4.70 -4.05
C MET A 136 16.29 -5.63 -5.25
N ASP A 137 17.34 -6.38 -5.60
CA ASP A 137 17.31 -7.32 -6.72
C ASP A 137 16.32 -8.46 -6.43
N ALA A 138 16.37 -9.03 -5.22
CA ALA A 138 15.43 -10.08 -4.82
C ALA A 138 14.00 -9.54 -4.71
N THR A 139 13.81 -8.32 -4.20
CA THR A 139 12.49 -7.67 -4.10
C THR A 139 11.86 -7.47 -5.47
N GLN A 140 12.60 -6.93 -6.44
CA GLN A 140 12.09 -6.73 -7.80
C GLN A 140 11.75 -8.05 -8.49
N ASN A 141 12.60 -9.07 -8.33
CA ASN A 141 12.35 -10.39 -8.91
C ASN A 141 11.22 -11.16 -8.21
N GLY A 142 10.92 -10.83 -6.95
CA GLY A 142 9.88 -11.46 -6.16
C GLY A 142 8.45 -11.12 -6.60
N GLY A 143 8.25 -10.05 -7.36
CA GLY A 143 6.96 -9.67 -7.95
C GLY A 143 5.89 -9.30 -6.92
N LYS A 144 6.28 -8.92 -5.70
CA LYS A 144 5.35 -8.46 -4.66
C LYS A 144 5.18 -6.94 -4.73
N PHE A 145 4.02 -6.45 -4.29
CA PHE A 145 3.78 -5.01 -4.18
C PHE A 145 4.51 -4.37 -2.98
N TYR A 146 5.11 -5.18 -2.12
CA TYR A 146 5.80 -4.76 -0.91
C TYR A 146 7.24 -5.27 -0.86
N ILE A 147 8.11 -4.52 -0.19
CA ILE A 147 9.49 -4.93 0.07
C ILE A 147 9.47 -6.16 0.99
N SER A 148 10.10 -7.26 0.57
CA SER A 148 10.00 -8.53 1.32
C SER A 148 11.30 -9.31 1.43
N PHE A 149 12.40 -8.79 0.91
CA PHE A 149 13.70 -9.43 0.97
C PHE A 149 14.69 -8.50 1.65
N PHE A 150 15.32 -9.00 2.72
CA PHE A 150 16.17 -8.21 3.61
C PHE A 150 17.55 -8.85 3.72
N LYS A 151 18.60 -8.02 3.67
CA LYS A 151 20.02 -8.42 3.74
C LYS A 151 20.46 -8.78 5.14
N LYS A 152 19.87 -8.12 6.16
CA LYS A 152 20.23 -8.24 7.57
C LYS A 152 19.03 -7.90 8.45
N GLU A 153 19.02 -8.40 9.68
CA GLU A 153 18.03 -8.04 10.68
C GLU A 153 18.22 -6.59 11.17
N ILE A 154 17.13 -5.99 11.67
CA ILE A 154 17.14 -4.69 12.34
C ILE A 154 17.17 -4.97 13.84
N ALA A 155 18.23 -4.48 14.50
CA ALA A 155 18.51 -4.70 15.91
C ALA A 155 17.73 -3.74 16.83
#